data_AF-G0LNY9-F1
#
_entry.id   AF-G0LNY9-F1
#
_cell.length_a   1.000
_cell.length_b   1.000
_cell.length_c   1.000
_cell.angle_alpha   90.00
_cell.angle_beta   90.00
_cell.angle_gamma   90.00
#
_symmetry.space_group_name_H-M   'P 1'
#
loop_
_entity.id
_entity.type
_entity.pdbx_description
1 polymer ?
#
loop_
_entity_poly.entity_id
_entity_poly.type
_entity_poly.pdbx_seq_one_letter_code
_entity_poly.pdbx_strand_id
1 'polypeptide(L)'
;ANSTLKGQSDFKKFEKARELKDIVAKIRNDYNKDMTNKVTAIRQRATAMYFIDRLALRAGNEKKEGEEADTVGCCSLRFEHIRLEAGNTVHFDFLGTRNLDKDQLFDRTQELNKHLSSYMDGLTAKVFRTYNASHTFQEQLKNTPVSGSVNEKILAYNRANREVAILCNHQRTVSKTFDNQMNRIEDKIRALKYQKMRLKKTMLTLDPKLKKKRPELDEPESDLGEEWCEEYEKHLEEKEKIDFERSLKKIMKNASQRQLSKERKTGKMEVKKSQTVEKVEAQIEKVNERIKVVNLTKVEKEENKTTALGTSKINYIDPRISAAWCYKYDVPIDKIFNKSLRDKFKWAMEVDKNWKF
;
A
#
# COMPACT_ATOMS: atom_id res chain seq x y z
N ALA A 1 4.05 23.49 3.71
CA ALA A 1 2.70 23.27 3.15
C ALA A 1 1.58 23.74 4.10
N ASN A 2 1.91 24.44 5.20
CA ASN A 2 0.99 24.67 6.33
C ASN A 2 0.45 26.11 6.37
N SER A 3 0.60 26.89 5.31
CA SER A 3 0.01 28.23 5.24
C SER A 3 -1.47 28.12 4.88
N THR A 4 -2.31 28.95 5.50
CA THR A 4 -3.77 29.01 5.28
C THR A 4 -4.12 29.09 3.80
N LEU A 5 -3.37 29.88 3.01
CA LEU A 5 -3.55 30.03 1.57
C LEU A 5 -3.30 28.73 0.78
N LYS A 6 -2.28 27.94 1.15
CA LYS A 6 -1.99 26.66 0.49
C LYS A 6 -3.07 25.62 0.83
N GLY A 7 -3.57 25.63 2.07
CA GLY A 7 -4.70 24.79 2.49
C GLY A 7 -5.98 25.10 1.71
N GLN A 8 -6.31 26.40 1.54
CA GLN A 8 -7.47 26.84 0.75
C GLN A 8 -7.37 26.44 -0.73
N SER A 9 -6.19 26.55 -1.33
CA SER A 9 -5.97 26.12 -2.71
C SER A 9 -6.16 24.61 -2.89
N ASP A 10 -5.65 23.82 -1.93
CA ASP A 10 -5.81 22.36 -1.95
C ASP A 10 -7.28 21.94 -1.74
N PHE A 11 -8.00 22.61 -0.83
CA PHE A 11 -9.45 22.44 -0.66
C PHE A 11 -10.20 22.71 -1.97
N LYS A 12 -9.98 23.88 -2.59
CA LYS A 12 -10.64 24.27 -3.86
C LYS A 12 -10.35 23.29 -4.99
N LYS A 13 -9.13 22.74 -5.05
CA LYS A 13 -8.75 21.71 -6.02
C LYS A 13 -9.64 20.46 -5.89
N PHE A 14 -9.91 20.00 -4.67
CA PHE A 14 -10.77 18.85 -4.45
C PHE A 14 -12.25 19.16 -4.66
N GLU A 15 -12.73 20.37 -4.31
CA GLU A 15 -14.09 20.79 -4.63
C GLU A 15 -14.35 20.81 -6.14
N LYS A 16 -13.40 21.34 -6.93
CA LYS A 16 -13.52 21.32 -8.40
C LYS A 16 -13.58 19.89 -8.96
N ALA A 17 -12.88 18.95 -8.33
CA ALA A 17 -12.96 17.54 -8.69
C ALA A 17 -14.30 16.90 -8.29
N ARG A 18 -14.94 17.36 -7.21
CA ARG A 18 -16.29 16.93 -6.83
C ARG A 18 -17.35 17.47 -7.77
N GLU A 19 -17.28 18.74 -8.18
CA GLU A 19 -18.18 19.32 -9.18
C GLU A 19 -18.12 18.55 -10.52
N LEU A 20 -16.94 18.06 -10.91
CA LEU A 20 -16.79 17.22 -12.10
C LEU A 20 -17.65 15.94 -12.02
N LYS A 21 -17.86 15.37 -10.83
CA LYS A 21 -18.65 14.15 -10.63
C LYS A 21 -20.07 14.26 -11.20
N ASP A 22 -20.70 15.42 -11.07
CA ASP A 22 -22.09 15.64 -11.46
C ASP A 22 -22.24 15.74 -12.99
N ILE A 23 -21.17 16.11 -13.70
CA ILE A 23 -21.19 16.33 -15.15
C ILE A 23 -20.36 15.33 -15.95
N VAL A 24 -19.55 14.48 -15.30
CA VAL A 24 -18.62 13.57 -15.98
C VAL A 24 -19.34 12.62 -16.92
N ALA A 25 -20.55 12.16 -16.57
CA ALA A 25 -21.35 11.29 -17.43
C ALA A 25 -21.73 11.97 -18.75
N LYS A 26 -22.08 13.26 -18.71
CA LYS A 26 -22.36 14.07 -19.90
C LYS A 26 -21.10 14.21 -20.77
N ILE A 27 -19.97 14.60 -20.16
CA ILE A 27 -18.69 14.72 -20.88
C ILE A 27 -18.31 13.41 -21.57
N ARG A 28 -18.52 12.28 -20.89
CA ARG A 28 -18.26 10.94 -21.44
C ARG A 28 -19.13 10.61 -22.64
N ASN A 29 -20.41 10.92 -22.56
CA ASN A 29 -21.32 10.76 -23.69
C ASN A 29 -20.92 11.64 -24.88
N ASP A 30 -20.55 12.89 -24.61
CA ASP A 30 -20.23 13.86 -25.65
C ASP A 30 -18.92 13.50 -26.37
N TYR A 31 -17.83 13.15 -25.65
CA TYR A 31 -16.60 12.73 -26.31
C TYR A 31 -16.78 11.40 -27.08
N ASN A 32 -17.64 10.48 -26.61
CA ASN A 32 -17.89 9.21 -27.32
C ASN A 32 -18.58 9.45 -28.66
N LYS A 33 -19.51 10.41 -28.72
CA LYS A 33 -20.12 10.85 -29.98
C LYS A 33 -19.10 11.53 -30.89
N ASP A 34 -18.25 12.38 -30.31
CA ASP A 34 -17.24 13.12 -31.05
C ASP A 34 -16.13 12.25 -31.66
N MET A 35 -15.92 11.02 -31.18
CA MET A 35 -14.95 10.07 -31.76
C MET A 35 -15.26 9.69 -33.21
N THR A 36 -16.52 9.76 -33.64
CA THR A 36 -16.94 9.46 -35.03
C THR A 36 -17.25 10.71 -35.85
N ASN A 37 -16.95 11.90 -35.31
CA ASN A 37 -17.21 13.18 -35.97
C ASN A 37 -16.45 13.28 -37.30
N LYS A 38 -17.00 13.96 -38.31
CA LYS A 38 -16.35 14.15 -39.62
C LYS A 38 -15.06 14.99 -39.52
N VAL A 39 -14.98 15.88 -38.54
CA VAL A 39 -13.82 16.78 -38.34
C VAL A 39 -12.73 16.08 -37.54
N THR A 40 -11.54 15.91 -38.14
CA THR A 40 -10.39 15.24 -37.50
C THR A 40 -9.98 15.86 -36.17
N ALA A 41 -9.96 17.19 -36.06
CA ALA A 41 -9.60 17.88 -34.82
C ALA A 41 -10.56 17.55 -33.66
N ILE A 42 -11.85 17.37 -33.95
CA ILE A 42 -12.85 16.96 -32.96
C ILE A 42 -12.59 15.52 -32.51
N ARG A 43 -12.33 14.60 -33.45
CA ARG A 43 -11.99 13.20 -33.13
C ARG A 43 -10.73 13.10 -32.27
N GLN A 44 -9.66 13.81 -32.63
CA GLN A 44 -8.41 13.80 -31.85
C GLN A 44 -8.62 14.33 -30.42
N ARG A 45 -9.32 15.46 -30.26
CA ARG A 45 -9.65 16.01 -28.94
C ARG A 45 -10.48 15.02 -28.12
N ALA A 46 -11.47 14.37 -28.73
CA ALA A 46 -12.30 13.37 -28.06
C ALA A 46 -11.50 12.15 -27.60
N THR A 47 -10.61 11.62 -28.45
CA THR A 47 -9.71 10.51 -28.11
C THR A 47 -8.74 10.90 -26.98
N ALA A 48 -8.17 12.12 -27.02
CA ALA A 48 -7.30 12.62 -25.96
C ALA A 48 -8.05 12.78 -24.63
N MET A 49 -9.29 13.30 -24.66
CA MET A 49 -10.16 13.36 -23.48
C MET A 49 -10.46 11.98 -22.91
N TYR A 50 -10.72 10.99 -23.77
CA TYR A 50 -10.92 9.60 -23.36
C TYR A 50 -9.66 9.02 -22.68
N PHE A 51 -8.46 9.24 -23.22
CA PHE A 51 -7.22 8.79 -22.58
C PHE A 51 -6.98 9.46 -21.22
N ILE A 52 -7.25 10.77 -21.10
CA ILE A 52 -7.13 11.50 -19.83
C ILE A 52 -8.13 10.98 -18.80
N ASP A 53 -9.39 10.75 -19.18
CA ASP A 53 -10.44 10.26 -18.28
C ASP A 53 -10.22 8.79 -17.90
N ARG A 54 -9.95 7.91 -18.86
CA ARG A 54 -9.97 6.46 -18.62
C ARG A 54 -8.63 5.89 -18.18
N LEU A 55 -7.53 6.48 -18.64
CA LEU A 55 -6.17 6.03 -18.33
C LEU A 55 -5.44 6.97 -17.37
N ALA A 56 -6.11 8.04 -16.91
CA ALA A 56 -5.54 9.05 -16.02
C ALA A 56 -4.20 9.63 -16.53
N LEU A 57 -4.04 9.75 -17.86
CA LEU A 57 -2.87 10.39 -18.46
C LEU A 57 -2.81 11.87 -18.08
N ARG A 58 -1.59 12.39 -17.93
CA ARG A 58 -1.38 13.85 -17.82
C ARG A 58 -1.60 14.47 -19.19
N ALA A 59 -2.07 15.71 -19.24
CA ALA A 59 -2.29 16.41 -20.51
C ALA A 59 -1.01 16.46 -21.37
N GLY A 60 0.13 16.77 -20.75
CA GLY A 60 1.39 17.01 -21.47
C GLY A 60 1.37 18.40 -22.08
N ASN A 61 2.32 19.25 -21.68
CA ASN A 61 2.56 20.52 -22.34
C ASN A 61 3.76 20.34 -23.27
N GLU A 62 3.81 21.12 -24.35
CA GLU A 62 5.01 21.21 -25.18
C GLU A 62 6.17 21.74 -24.33
N LYS A 63 7.31 21.04 -24.40
CA LYS A 63 8.55 21.43 -23.73
C LYS A 63 9.46 22.10 -24.75
N LYS A 64 10.26 23.06 -24.28
CA LYS A 64 11.33 23.65 -25.10
C LYS A 64 12.39 22.59 -25.39
N GLU A 65 12.82 22.53 -26.64
CA GLU A 65 13.82 21.57 -27.10
C GLU A 65 15.18 21.84 -26.43
N GLY A 66 15.80 20.82 -25.83
CA GLY A 66 17.16 20.89 -25.29
C GLY A 66 17.33 21.22 -23.80
N GLU A 67 16.27 21.59 -23.06
CA GLU A 67 16.39 21.98 -21.63
C GLU A 67 15.80 20.97 -20.63
N GLU A 68 14.95 20.04 -21.09
CA GLU A 68 14.27 19.08 -20.22
C GLU A 68 14.37 17.64 -20.76
N ALA A 69 14.26 16.66 -19.84
CA ALA A 69 14.11 15.26 -20.23
C ALA A 69 12.89 15.09 -21.17
N ASP A 70 13.09 14.33 -22.26
CA ASP A 70 12.04 13.97 -23.21
C ASP A 70 10.99 13.09 -22.51
N THR A 71 9.92 13.73 -22.06
CA THR A 71 8.80 13.08 -21.40
C THR A 71 7.52 13.61 -22.03
N VAL A 72 6.64 12.70 -22.41
CA VAL A 72 5.37 13.06 -23.05
C VAL A 72 4.18 12.88 -22.11
N GLY A 73 3.12 13.67 -22.34
CA GLY A 73 1.77 13.41 -21.85
C GLY A 73 0.82 13.08 -22.99
N CYS A 74 -0.47 13.02 -22.70
CA CYS A 74 -1.51 12.63 -23.65
C CYS A 74 -1.48 13.43 -24.96
N CYS A 75 -1.50 14.75 -24.90
CA CYS A 75 -1.54 15.65 -26.05
C CYS A 75 -0.20 15.73 -26.80
N SER A 76 0.90 15.34 -26.16
CA SER A 76 2.24 15.30 -26.77
C SER A 76 2.69 13.88 -27.11
N LEU A 77 1.75 12.92 -27.17
CA LEU A 77 2.01 11.56 -27.64
C LEU A 77 2.51 11.61 -29.09
N ARG A 78 3.31 10.61 -29.46
CA ARG A 78 3.92 10.42 -30.78
C ARG A 78 3.55 9.04 -31.29
N PHE A 79 3.65 8.81 -32.59
CA PHE A 79 3.30 7.51 -33.18
C PHE A 79 4.12 6.35 -32.58
N GLU A 80 5.39 6.57 -32.26
CA GLU A 80 6.26 5.55 -31.65
C GLU A 80 5.77 5.05 -30.28
N HIS A 81 4.97 5.84 -29.56
CA HIS A 81 4.50 5.51 -28.22
C HIS A 81 3.30 4.55 -28.20
N ILE A 82 2.70 4.28 -29.35
CA ILE A 82 1.49 3.46 -29.46
C ILE A 82 1.68 2.37 -30.51
N ARG A 83 1.39 1.14 -30.11
CA ARG A 83 1.22 0.02 -31.02
C ARG A 83 -0.21 -0.51 -30.94
N LEU A 84 -0.84 -0.68 -32.10
CA LEU A 84 -2.16 -1.28 -32.22
C LEU A 84 -2.02 -2.78 -32.44
N GLU A 85 -2.85 -3.56 -31.75
CA GLU A 85 -2.97 -5.01 -31.93
C GLU A 85 -4.42 -5.38 -32.25
N ALA A 86 -4.60 -6.51 -32.94
CA ALA A 86 -5.92 -7.08 -33.21
C ALA A 86 -6.71 -7.27 -31.90
N GLY A 87 -8.05 -7.21 -31.99
CA GLY A 87 -8.91 -7.33 -30.82
C GLY A 87 -9.10 -6.04 -30.03
N ASN A 88 -8.89 -4.86 -30.65
CA ASN A 88 -9.05 -3.53 -30.03
C ASN A 88 -8.08 -3.27 -28.86
N THR A 89 -6.87 -3.85 -28.93
CA THR A 89 -5.83 -3.68 -27.92
C THR A 89 -4.87 -2.57 -28.33
N VAL A 90 -4.62 -1.63 -27.41
CA VAL A 90 -3.68 -0.52 -27.59
C VAL A 90 -2.55 -0.67 -26.58
N HIS A 91 -1.34 -0.88 -27.09
CA HIS A 91 -0.12 -0.94 -26.28
C HIS A 91 0.47 0.45 -26.18
N PHE A 92 0.66 0.92 -24.94
CA PHE A 92 1.34 2.19 -24.66
C PHE A 92 2.75 1.91 -24.16
N ASP A 93 3.75 2.43 -24.88
CA ASP A 93 5.14 2.42 -24.44
C ASP A 93 5.71 3.83 -24.49
N PHE A 94 6.01 4.40 -23.32
CA PHE A 94 6.52 5.75 -23.18
C PHE A 94 8.05 5.80 -23.00
N LEU A 95 8.70 4.63 -22.97
CA LEU A 95 10.12 4.46 -22.67
C LEU A 95 10.88 3.73 -23.80
N GLY A 96 10.16 3.26 -24.83
CA GLY A 96 10.67 2.41 -25.90
C GLY A 96 11.00 3.13 -27.20
N THR A 97 12.22 2.87 -27.68
CA THR A 97 12.80 3.12 -29.02
C THR A 97 12.99 4.56 -29.48
N ARG A 98 14.27 4.90 -29.77
CA ARG A 98 14.72 6.15 -30.40
C ARG A 98 14.42 6.12 -31.90
N ASN A 99 13.14 6.16 -32.29
CA ASN A 99 12.84 6.52 -33.67
C ASN A 99 12.88 8.06 -33.78
N LEU A 100 13.47 8.57 -34.85
CA LEU A 100 13.64 10.02 -35.06
C LEU A 100 12.36 10.71 -35.51
N ASP A 101 11.26 9.95 -35.69
CA ASP A 101 9.97 10.50 -36.08
C ASP A 101 9.31 11.21 -34.89
N LYS A 102 9.41 12.54 -34.91
CA LYS A 102 8.84 13.43 -33.89
C LYS A 102 7.35 13.72 -34.11
N ASP A 103 6.73 13.06 -35.06
CA ASP A 103 5.34 13.30 -35.43
C ASP A 103 4.38 12.99 -34.29
N GLN A 104 3.61 14.01 -33.92
CA GLN A 104 2.63 13.92 -32.84
C GLN A 104 1.43 13.09 -33.30
N LEU A 105 0.96 12.22 -32.40
CA LEU A 105 -0.29 11.48 -32.57
C LEU A 105 -1.50 12.42 -32.61
N PHE A 106 -1.42 13.55 -31.90
CA PHE A 106 -2.48 14.53 -31.76
C PHE A 106 -1.99 15.95 -32.07
N ASP A 107 -1.86 16.29 -33.35
CA ASP A 107 -1.40 17.61 -33.85
C ASP A 107 -2.38 18.77 -33.58
N ARG A 108 -3.63 18.48 -33.16
CA ARG A 108 -4.72 19.49 -33.08
C ARG A 108 -5.42 19.55 -31.72
N THR A 109 -4.68 19.36 -30.62
CA THR A 109 -5.26 19.33 -29.26
C THR A 109 -4.93 20.56 -28.38
N GLN A 110 -4.39 21.64 -28.96
CA GLN A 110 -4.02 22.86 -28.20
C GLN A 110 -5.20 23.45 -27.41
N GLU A 111 -6.43 23.36 -27.95
CA GLU A 111 -7.64 23.92 -27.36
C GLU A 111 -8.34 22.98 -26.35
N LEU A 112 -7.71 21.86 -25.93
CA LEU A 112 -8.35 20.86 -25.06
C LEU A 112 -8.86 21.46 -23.74
N ASN A 113 -8.03 22.23 -23.03
CA ASN A 113 -8.45 22.83 -21.75
C ASN A 113 -9.52 23.92 -21.94
N LYS A 114 -9.52 24.62 -23.07
CA LYS A 114 -10.56 25.60 -23.40
C LYS A 114 -11.91 24.89 -23.64
N HIS A 115 -11.89 23.78 -24.35
CA HIS A 115 -13.09 22.94 -24.52
C HIS A 115 -13.56 22.34 -23.19
N LEU A 116 -12.66 21.90 -22.32
CA LEU A 116 -13.03 21.44 -20.98
C LEU A 116 -13.69 22.56 -20.15
N SER A 117 -13.14 23.78 -20.22
CA SER A 117 -13.67 24.94 -19.49
C SER A 117 -15.09 25.31 -19.96
N SER A 118 -15.50 24.95 -21.18
CA SER A 118 -16.87 25.19 -21.64
C SER A 118 -17.91 24.27 -20.98
N TYR A 119 -17.49 23.15 -20.38
CA TYR A 119 -18.38 22.29 -19.60
C TYR A 119 -18.56 22.80 -18.17
N MET A 120 -17.50 23.35 -17.59
CA MET A 120 -17.48 23.84 -16.21
C MET A 120 -16.32 24.81 -16.03
N ASP A 121 -16.59 25.96 -15.42
CA ASP A 121 -15.56 26.96 -15.14
C ASP A 121 -14.43 26.38 -14.27
N GLY A 122 -13.19 26.62 -14.71
CA GLY A 122 -11.98 26.08 -14.10
C GLY A 122 -11.71 24.59 -14.36
N LEU A 123 -12.51 23.90 -15.19
CA LEU A 123 -12.25 22.51 -15.56
C LEU A 123 -11.04 22.40 -16.50
N THR A 124 -10.11 21.54 -16.13
CA THR A 124 -8.88 21.26 -16.88
C THR A 124 -8.56 19.78 -16.81
N ALA A 125 -7.68 19.29 -17.69
CA ALA A 125 -7.28 17.89 -17.74
C ALA A 125 -6.75 17.35 -16.39
N LYS A 126 -6.08 18.18 -15.58
CA LYS A 126 -5.60 17.81 -14.23
C LYS A 126 -6.71 17.44 -13.25
N VAL A 127 -7.93 17.97 -13.44
CA VAL A 127 -9.07 17.72 -12.56
C VAL A 127 -9.51 16.26 -12.68
N PHE A 128 -9.49 15.68 -13.89
CA PHE A 128 -9.83 14.26 -14.11
C PHE A 128 -8.95 13.32 -13.28
N ARG A 129 -7.63 13.54 -13.24
CA ARG A 129 -6.73 12.71 -12.41
C ARG A 129 -7.08 12.78 -10.92
N THR A 130 -7.46 13.96 -10.42
CA THR A 130 -7.87 14.15 -9.01
C THR A 130 -9.22 13.49 -8.74
N TYR A 131 -10.18 13.67 -9.65
CA TYR A 131 -11.51 13.05 -9.59
C TYR A 131 -11.40 11.52 -9.60
N ASN A 132 -10.74 10.95 -10.61
CA ASN A 132 -10.60 9.50 -10.75
C ASN A 132 -9.85 8.90 -9.55
N ALA A 133 -8.77 9.52 -9.10
CA ALA A 133 -8.04 9.05 -7.92
C ALA A 133 -8.91 9.03 -6.66
N SER A 134 -9.62 10.13 -6.38
CA SER A 134 -10.48 10.25 -5.19
C SER A 134 -11.70 9.32 -5.27
N HIS A 135 -12.34 9.25 -6.43
CA HIS A 135 -13.50 8.38 -6.66
C HIS A 135 -13.11 6.90 -6.55
N THR A 136 -12.06 6.45 -7.25
CA THR A 136 -11.55 5.08 -7.15
C THR A 136 -11.15 4.75 -5.72
N PHE A 137 -10.51 5.66 -5.00
CA PHE A 137 -10.16 5.43 -3.60
C PHE A 137 -11.39 5.17 -2.74
N GLN A 138 -12.41 6.02 -2.83
CA GLN A 138 -13.64 5.89 -2.06
C GLN A 138 -14.41 4.60 -2.41
N GLU A 139 -14.43 4.21 -3.68
CA GLU A 139 -15.02 2.95 -4.13
C GLU A 139 -14.27 1.73 -3.57
N GLN A 140 -12.94 1.73 -3.64
CA GLN A 140 -12.12 0.63 -3.13
C GLN A 140 -12.20 0.48 -1.60
N LEU A 141 -12.38 1.58 -0.86
CA LEU A 141 -12.56 1.53 0.60
C LEU A 141 -13.86 0.84 1.04
N LYS A 142 -14.82 0.59 0.14
CA LYS A 142 -16.00 -0.24 0.45
C LYS A 142 -15.62 -1.68 0.81
N ASN A 143 -14.45 -2.16 0.37
CA ASN A 143 -13.92 -3.48 0.67
C ASN A 143 -13.23 -3.57 2.05
N THR A 144 -13.38 -2.55 2.91
CA THR A 144 -12.78 -2.56 4.25
C THR A 144 -13.47 -3.60 5.15
N PRO A 145 -12.73 -4.51 5.81
CA PRO A 145 -13.33 -5.50 6.71
C PRO A 145 -13.90 -4.82 7.96
N VAL A 146 -15.23 -4.79 8.10
CA VAL A 146 -15.93 -4.10 9.20
C VAL A 146 -15.53 -4.67 10.57
N SER A 147 -15.55 -5.99 10.71
CA SER A 147 -15.15 -6.74 11.91
C SER A 147 -13.64 -7.03 11.99
N GLY A 148 -12.84 -6.49 11.07
CA GLY A 148 -11.40 -6.67 11.07
C GLY A 148 -10.71 -5.87 12.17
N SER A 149 -9.55 -6.36 12.61
CA SER A 149 -8.63 -5.60 13.46
C SER A 149 -8.19 -4.30 12.78
N VAL A 150 -7.66 -3.36 13.57
CA VAL A 150 -7.12 -2.09 13.04
C VAL A 150 -6.07 -2.33 11.95
N ASN A 151 -5.21 -3.35 12.09
CA ASN A 151 -4.18 -3.66 11.10
C ASN A 151 -4.77 -4.23 9.79
N GLU A 152 -5.82 -5.04 9.87
CA GLU A 152 -6.51 -5.55 8.67
C GLU A 152 -7.23 -4.43 7.92
N LYS A 153 -7.86 -3.50 8.65
CA LYS A 153 -8.46 -2.29 8.09
C LYS A 153 -7.41 -1.40 7.41
N ILE A 154 -6.25 -1.20 8.04
CA ILE A 154 -5.14 -0.45 7.44
C ILE A 154 -4.60 -1.13 6.18
N LEU A 155 -4.49 -2.47 6.16
CA LEU A 155 -4.09 -3.20 4.95
C LEU A 155 -5.09 -2.95 3.80
N ALA A 156 -6.40 -3.01 4.08
CA ALA A 156 -7.44 -2.69 3.10
C ALA A 156 -7.34 -1.24 2.59
N TYR A 157 -7.09 -0.28 3.49
CA TYR A 157 -6.83 1.12 3.13
C TYR A 157 -5.62 1.25 2.18
N ASN A 158 -4.51 0.55 2.48
CA ASN A 158 -3.30 0.61 1.68
C ASN A 158 -3.49 -0.03 0.31
N ARG A 159 -4.24 -1.14 0.22
CA ARG A 159 -4.66 -1.75 -1.05
C ARG A 159 -5.52 -0.80 -1.88
N ALA A 160 -6.49 -0.12 -1.26
CA ALA A 160 -7.28 0.89 -1.96
C ALA A 160 -6.41 2.03 -2.53
N ASN A 161 -5.41 2.50 -1.79
CA ASN A 161 -4.48 3.51 -2.28
C ASN A 161 -3.52 2.97 -3.36
N ARG A 162 -3.18 1.68 -3.30
CA ARG A 162 -2.36 1.00 -4.32
C ARG A 162 -3.08 0.99 -5.66
N GLU A 163 -4.37 0.68 -5.69
CA GLU A 163 -5.17 0.75 -6.94
C GLU A 163 -5.17 2.16 -7.54
N VAL A 164 -5.26 3.19 -6.71
CA VAL A 164 -5.14 4.59 -7.16
C VAL A 164 -3.75 4.90 -7.70
N ALA A 165 -2.70 4.39 -7.05
CA ALA A 165 -1.33 4.57 -7.49
C ALA A 165 -1.06 3.86 -8.83
N ILE A 166 -1.64 2.67 -9.05
CA ILE A 166 -1.60 1.95 -10.33
C ILE A 166 -2.31 2.75 -11.42
N LEU A 167 -3.55 3.20 -11.14
CA LEU A 167 -4.30 4.06 -12.05
C LEU A 167 -3.52 5.31 -12.45
N CYS A 168 -2.81 5.93 -11.51
CA CYS A 168 -2.01 7.12 -11.75
C CYS A 168 -0.60 6.84 -12.31
N ASN A 169 -0.26 5.56 -12.54
CA ASN A 169 1.06 5.08 -12.93
C ASN A 169 2.21 5.57 -12.01
N HIS A 170 1.99 5.58 -10.70
CA HIS A 170 2.99 5.92 -9.68
C HIS A 170 3.87 4.70 -9.36
N GLN A 171 4.80 4.41 -10.27
CA GLN A 171 5.74 3.32 -10.11
C GLN A 171 6.98 3.73 -9.30
N ARG A 172 7.64 2.74 -8.71
CA ARG A 172 9.00 2.86 -8.18
C ARG A 172 9.78 1.58 -8.49
N THR A 173 11.08 1.71 -8.61
CA THR A 173 11.96 0.54 -8.64
C THR A 173 11.95 -0.17 -7.29
N VAL A 174 12.11 -1.49 -7.32
CA VAL A 174 12.26 -2.27 -6.10
C VAL A 174 13.54 -1.81 -5.40
N SER A 175 13.45 -1.53 -4.10
CA SER A 175 14.62 -1.11 -3.31
C SER A 175 15.68 -2.21 -3.32
N LYS A 176 16.96 -1.85 -3.48
CA LYS A 176 18.08 -2.79 -3.32
C LYS A 176 18.11 -3.48 -1.94
N THR A 177 17.45 -2.90 -0.94
CA THR A 177 17.36 -3.45 0.42
C THR A 177 16.10 -4.27 0.66
N PHE A 178 15.26 -4.45 -0.36
CA PHE A 178 13.96 -5.09 -0.24
C PHE A 178 14.08 -6.53 0.30
N ASP A 179 14.93 -7.35 -0.31
CA ASP A 179 15.10 -8.75 0.10
C ASP A 179 15.62 -8.84 1.54
N ASN A 180 16.58 -7.99 1.90
CA ASN A 180 17.06 -7.89 3.28
C ASN A 180 15.95 -7.50 4.28
N GLN A 181 15.03 -6.63 3.88
CA GLN A 181 13.88 -6.26 4.71
C GLN A 181 12.87 -7.40 4.83
N MET A 182 12.63 -8.13 3.74
CA MET A 182 11.71 -9.27 3.71
C MET A 182 12.25 -10.43 4.55
N ASN A 183 13.54 -10.77 4.40
CA ASN A 183 14.21 -11.79 5.21
C ASN A 183 14.10 -11.47 6.70
N ARG A 184 14.34 -10.22 7.12
CA ARG A 184 14.17 -9.81 8.53
C ARG A 184 12.74 -9.99 9.05
N ILE A 185 11.73 -9.79 8.21
CA ILE A 185 10.32 -10.00 8.57
C ILE A 185 10.04 -11.50 8.71
N GLU A 186 10.56 -12.30 7.78
CA GLU A 186 10.44 -13.76 7.84
C GLU A 186 11.14 -14.35 9.07
N ASP A 187 12.36 -13.92 9.37
CA ASP A 187 13.09 -14.34 10.57
C ASP A 187 12.32 -13.98 11.85
N LYS A 188 11.67 -12.81 11.86
CA LYS A 188 10.80 -12.41 12.97
C LYS A 188 9.57 -13.31 13.10
N ILE A 189 8.99 -13.75 11.98
CA ILE A 189 7.88 -14.71 11.97
C ILE A 189 8.36 -16.06 12.49
N ARG A 190 9.51 -16.56 12.01
CA ARG A 190 10.11 -17.83 12.46
C ARG A 190 10.42 -17.80 13.96
N ALA A 191 11.01 -16.70 14.46
CA ALA A 191 11.24 -16.49 15.89
C ALA A 191 9.95 -16.56 16.73
N LEU A 192 8.86 -15.95 16.26
CA LEU A 192 7.56 -16.01 16.94
C LEU A 192 6.95 -17.42 16.87
N LYS A 193 7.05 -18.11 15.73
CA LYS A 193 6.64 -19.51 15.58
C LYS A 193 7.43 -20.42 16.55
N TYR A 194 8.73 -20.19 16.68
CA TYR A 194 9.58 -20.93 17.62
C TYR A 194 9.14 -20.69 19.08
N GLN A 195 8.85 -19.44 19.45
CA GLN A 195 8.29 -19.13 20.76
C GLN A 195 6.96 -19.87 21.00
N LYS A 196 6.05 -19.88 20.00
CA LYS A 196 4.79 -20.61 20.07
C LYS A 196 5.00 -22.12 20.24
N MET A 197 5.93 -22.71 19.48
CA MET A 197 6.30 -24.13 19.60
C MET A 197 6.76 -24.48 21.02
N ARG A 198 7.65 -23.67 21.62
CA ARG A 198 8.10 -23.89 23.00
C ARG A 198 6.95 -23.79 24.00
N LEU A 199 6.01 -22.84 23.82
CA LEU A 199 4.83 -22.73 24.67
C LEU A 199 3.90 -23.95 24.54
N LYS A 200 3.67 -24.45 23.31
CA LYS A 200 2.92 -25.70 23.09
C LYS A 200 3.57 -26.88 23.84
N LYS A 201 4.89 -27.06 23.72
CA LYS A 201 5.63 -28.12 24.45
C LYS A 201 5.58 -27.93 25.97
N THR A 202 5.61 -26.68 26.45
CA THR A 202 5.42 -26.35 27.88
C THR A 202 4.04 -26.79 28.37
N MET A 203 3.01 -26.54 27.57
CA MET A 203 1.64 -26.94 27.88
C MET A 203 1.48 -28.47 27.94
N LEU A 204 2.11 -29.20 27.01
CA LEU A 204 2.16 -30.66 27.03
C LEU A 204 3.01 -31.22 28.18
N THR A 205 3.98 -30.46 28.67
CA THR A 205 4.77 -30.84 29.86
C THR A 205 3.94 -30.66 31.15
N LEU A 206 3.11 -29.61 31.21
CA LEU A 206 2.19 -29.34 32.32
C LEU A 206 1.04 -30.35 32.39
N ASP A 207 0.40 -30.65 31.26
CA ASP A 207 -0.65 -31.66 31.17
C ASP A 207 -0.44 -32.57 29.94
N PRO A 208 0.23 -33.72 30.11
CA PRO A 208 0.45 -34.68 29.03
C PRO A 208 -0.84 -35.24 28.40
N LYS A 209 -1.98 -35.20 29.10
CA LYS A 209 -3.26 -35.69 28.55
C LYS A 209 -3.78 -34.77 27.43
N LEU A 210 -3.33 -33.51 27.39
CA LEU A 210 -3.67 -32.59 26.30
C LEU A 210 -3.22 -33.11 24.94
N LYS A 211 -2.15 -33.90 24.85
CA LYS A 211 -1.71 -34.50 23.58
C LYS A 211 -2.80 -35.33 22.90
N LYS A 212 -3.64 -36.02 23.69
CA LYS A 212 -4.76 -36.81 23.16
C LYS A 212 -6.01 -35.96 22.87
N LYS A 213 -6.24 -34.90 23.66
CA LYS A 213 -7.41 -34.02 23.52
C LYS A 213 -7.23 -32.95 22.44
N ARG A 214 -5.98 -32.55 22.19
CA ARG A 214 -5.55 -31.43 21.36
C ARG A 214 -4.27 -31.80 20.59
N PRO A 215 -4.38 -32.65 19.55
CA PRO A 215 -3.23 -33.12 18.78
C PRO A 215 -2.46 -31.99 18.08
N GLU A 216 -3.12 -30.85 17.78
CA GLU A 216 -2.53 -29.67 17.11
C GLU A 216 -1.39 -29.00 17.91
N LEU A 217 -1.24 -29.36 19.19
CA LEU A 217 -0.16 -28.90 20.06
C LEU A 217 1.15 -29.63 19.81
N ASP A 218 1.10 -30.85 19.28
CA ASP A 218 2.27 -31.68 18.99
C ASP A 218 2.69 -31.57 17.51
N GLU A 219 1.86 -30.94 16.68
CA GLU A 219 2.17 -30.69 15.28
C GLU A 219 3.39 -29.77 15.12
N PRO A 220 4.33 -30.11 14.22
CA PRO A 220 5.47 -29.25 13.93
C PRO A 220 5.00 -27.95 13.28
N GLU A 221 5.60 -26.83 13.68
CA GLU A 221 5.35 -25.56 12.99
C GLU A 221 6.06 -25.58 11.63
N SER A 222 5.35 -25.18 10.57
CA SER A 222 5.94 -25.12 9.23
C SER A 222 7.14 -24.17 9.21
N ASP A 223 8.18 -24.55 8.47
CA ASP A 223 9.38 -23.74 8.18
C ASP A 223 10.35 -23.56 9.36
N LEU A 224 10.20 -24.36 10.44
CA LEU A 224 11.18 -24.47 11.53
C LEU A 224 11.94 -25.80 11.43
N GLY A 225 12.96 -25.86 10.58
CA GLY A 225 13.88 -27.00 10.55
C GLY A 225 14.70 -27.12 11.83
N GLU A 226 15.20 -28.33 12.12
CA GLU A 226 16.07 -28.57 13.28
C GLU A 226 17.29 -27.66 13.26
N GLU A 227 17.98 -27.57 12.12
CA GLU A 227 19.18 -26.73 11.92
C GLU A 227 18.93 -25.25 12.28
N TRP A 228 17.81 -24.69 11.79
CA TRP A 228 17.45 -23.30 12.09
C TRP A 228 17.19 -23.10 13.58
N CYS A 229 16.51 -24.06 14.24
CA CYS A 229 16.27 -23.98 15.68
C CYS A 229 17.58 -23.99 16.47
N GLU A 230 18.56 -24.81 16.07
CA GLU A 230 19.86 -24.83 16.75
C GLU A 230 20.63 -23.51 16.59
N GLU A 231 20.61 -22.94 15.38
CA GLU A 231 21.25 -21.66 15.09
C GLU A 231 20.57 -20.51 15.84
N TYR A 232 19.24 -20.49 15.84
CA TYR A 232 18.46 -19.47 16.55
C TYR A 232 18.69 -19.53 18.07
N GLU A 233 18.77 -20.73 18.66
CA GLU A 233 19.12 -20.91 20.06
C GLU A 233 20.52 -20.41 20.39
N LYS A 234 21.53 -20.72 19.57
CA LYS A 234 22.89 -20.17 19.71
C LYS A 234 22.88 -18.64 19.68
N HIS A 235 22.12 -18.06 18.75
CA HIS A 235 21.97 -16.61 18.66
C HIS A 235 21.28 -16.00 19.88
N LEU A 236 20.25 -16.65 20.45
CA LEU A 236 19.63 -16.21 21.70
C LEU A 236 20.62 -16.23 22.87
N GLU A 237 21.45 -17.28 22.98
CA GLU A 237 22.49 -17.38 23.99
C GLU A 237 23.56 -16.30 23.83
N GLU A 238 23.99 -16.02 22.60
CA GLU A 238 24.94 -14.94 22.30
C GLU A 238 24.36 -13.57 22.64
N LYS A 239 23.09 -13.33 22.32
CA LYS A 239 22.41 -12.10 22.69
C LYS A 239 22.27 -11.95 24.20
N GLU A 240 21.90 -13.02 24.91
CA GLU A 240 21.89 -13.05 26.39
C GLU A 240 23.29 -12.77 26.95
N LYS A 241 24.35 -13.33 26.36
CA LYS A 241 25.75 -13.03 26.75
C LYS A 241 26.06 -11.55 26.56
N ILE A 242 25.69 -10.95 25.44
CA ILE A 242 25.93 -9.52 25.17
C ILE A 242 25.15 -8.63 26.13
N ASP A 243 23.86 -8.91 26.34
CA ASP A 243 23.01 -8.15 27.26
C ASP A 243 23.48 -8.33 28.72
N PHE A 244 23.96 -9.52 29.09
CA PHE A 244 24.58 -9.80 30.39
C PHE A 244 25.94 -9.11 30.56
N GLU A 245 26.81 -9.13 29.54
CA GLU A 245 28.08 -8.41 29.52
C GLU A 245 27.88 -6.90 29.66
N ARG A 246 26.80 -6.36 29.05
CA ARG A 246 26.36 -4.97 29.25
C ARG A 246 25.83 -4.69 30.66
N SER A 247 25.34 -5.70 31.37
CA SER A 247 24.71 -5.59 32.71
C SER A 247 25.69 -5.80 33.89
N LEU A 248 26.97 -6.11 33.62
CA LEU A 248 28.15 -6.30 34.52
C LEU A 248 28.52 -7.75 34.97
N LYS A 249 29.86 -7.90 35.08
CA LYS A 249 30.80 -9.04 35.25
C LYS A 249 30.32 -10.34 35.93
N LYS A 250 30.42 -11.42 35.14
CA LYS A 250 30.77 -12.85 35.41
C LYS A 250 29.92 -13.64 36.42
N ILE A 251 29.13 -14.60 35.90
CA ILE A 251 29.18 -16.08 36.09
C ILE A 251 27.86 -16.68 35.59
N MET A 252 27.93 -17.44 34.49
CA MET A 252 27.12 -18.63 34.11
C MET A 252 27.19 -18.80 32.58
N LYS A 253 28.02 -19.73 32.09
CA LYS A 253 28.22 -19.91 30.63
C LYS A 253 27.79 -21.28 30.06
N ASN A 254 27.41 -22.26 30.90
CA ASN A 254 27.14 -23.63 30.41
C ASN A 254 25.78 -24.22 30.83
N ALA A 255 24.98 -23.52 31.63
CA ALA A 255 23.70 -24.03 32.13
C ALA A 255 22.59 -23.96 31.06
N SER A 256 22.42 -22.80 30.41
CA SER A 256 21.38 -22.56 29.40
C SER A 256 21.52 -23.48 28.16
N GLN A 257 22.75 -23.65 27.65
CA GLN A 257 23.00 -24.49 26.48
C GLN A 257 22.79 -25.99 26.76
N ARG A 258 23.22 -26.47 27.95
CA ARG A 258 22.94 -27.84 28.40
C ARG A 258 21.44 -28.07 28.62
N GLN A 259 20.71 -27.03 29.04
CA GLN A 259 19.27 -27.09 29.22
C GLN A 259 18.56 -27.19 27.87
N LEU A 260 18.80 -26.27 26.93
CA LEU A 260 18.17 -26.28 25.61
C LEU A 260 18.43 -27.60 24.85
N SER A 261 19.65 -28.15 24.95
CA SER A 261 19.98 -29.47 24.38
C SER A 261 19.18 -30.61 25.02
N LYS A 262 18.95 -30.58 26.33
CA LYS A 262 18.10 -31.57 27.03
C LYS A 262 16.63 -31.41 26.65
N GLU A 263 16.13 -30.17 26.56
CA GLU A 263 14.76 -29.86 26.14
C GLU A 263 14.50 -30.36 24.70
N ARG A 264 15.47 -30.23 23.78
CA ARG A 264 15.40 -30.81 22.43
C ARG A 264 15.32 -32.33 22.44
N LYS A 265 16.24 -33.00 23.15
CA LYS A 265 16.30 -34.48 23.22
C LYS A 265 15.08 -35.12 23.89
N THR A 266 14.52 -34.45 24.90
CA THR A 266 13.43 -35.02 25.71
C THR A 266 12.05 -34.50 25.31
N GLY A 267 11.98 -33.40 24.56
CA GLY A 267 10.75 -32.69 24.23
C GLY A 267 10.07 -32.00 25.43
N LYS A 268 10.62 -32.12 26.64
CA LYS A 268 10.06 -31.56 27.87
C LYS A 268 10.70 -30.22 28.16
N MET A 269 9.87 -29.19 28.33
CA MET A 269 10.32 -27.84 28.62
C MET A 269 10.49 -27.64 30.12
N GLU A 270 11.48 -26.86 30.56
CA GLU A 270 11.51 -26.43 31.96
C GLU A 270 10.34 -25.47 32.24
N VAL A 271 9.51 -25.81 33.23
CA VAL A 271 8.31 -25.04 33.58
C VAL A 271 8.55 -24.27 34.87
N LYS A 272 8.32 -22.95 34.83
CA LYS A 272 8.37 -22.12 36.06
C LYS A 272 7.20 -22.49 36.96
N LYS A 273 7.43 -22.55 38.28
CA LYS A 273 6.40 -22.90 39.30
C LYS A 273 5.11 -22.05 39.22
N SER A 274 5.16 -20.87 38.62
CA SER A 274 4.03 -19.95 38.47
C SER A 274 3.22 -20.11 37.17
N GLN A 275 3.67 -20.96 36.23
CA GLN A 275 2.96 -21.24 34.99
C GLN A 275 1.85 -22.27 35.19
N THR A 276 0.69 -21.98 34.62
CA THR A 276 -0.47 -22.88 34.50
C THR A 276 -0.84 -23.02 33.03
N VAL A 277 -1.68 -24.00 32.70
CA VAL A 277 -2.14 -24.24 31.32
C VAL A 277 -2.83 -22.98 30.76
N GLU A 278 -3.69 -22.34 31.54
CA GLU A 278 -4.45 -21.14 31.14
C GLU A 278 -3.52 -19.96 30.84
N LYS A 279 -2.46 -19.78 31.64
CA LYS A 279 -1.46 -18.72 31.40
C LYS A 279 -0.66 -18.98 30.13
N VAL A 280 -0.29 -20.23 29.87
CA VAL A 280 0.44 -20.62 28.65
C VAL A 280 -0.46 -20.45 27.42
N GLU A 281 -1.73 -20.81 27.52
CA GLU A 281 -2.71 -20.61 26.45
C GLU A 281 -2.90 -19.12 26.11
N ALA A 282 -3.06 -18.26 27.13
CA ALA A 282 -3.09 -16.82 26.94
C ALA A 282 -1.80 -16.25 26.31
N GLN A 283 -0.63 -16.87 26.56
CA GLN A 283 0.63 -16.51 25.91
C GLN A 283 0.66 -16.95 24.45
N ILE A 284 0.16 -18.15 24.13
CA ILE A 284 0.05 -18.66 22.77
C ILE A 284 -0.85 -17.74 21.93
N GLU A 285 -2.00 -17.32 22.46
CA GLU A 285 -2.90 -16.39 21.77
C GLU A 285 -2.24 -15.05 21.46
N LYS A 286 -1.52 -14.47 22.43
CA LYS A 286 -0.74 -13.24 22.18
C LYS A 286 0.34 -13.43 21.11
N VAL A 287 0.98 -14.60 21.05
CA VAL A 287 1.97 -14.90 20.00
C VAL A 287 1.29 -15.06 18.65
N ASN A 288 0.13 -15.73 18.58
CA ASN A 288 -0.68 -15.86 17.36
C ASN A 288 -1.08 -14.47 16.81
N GLU A 289 -1.58 -13.58 17.67
CA GLU A 289 -1.90 -12.20 17.28
C GLU A 289 -0.67 -11.46 16.72
N ARG A 290 0.49 -11.58 17.38
CA ARG A 290 1.73 -10.96 16.89
C ARG A 290 2.17 -11.52 15.54
N ILE A 291 2.07 -12.85 15.34
CA ILE A 291 2.35 -13.49 14.05
C ILE A 291 1.42 -12.92 12.97
N LYS A 292 0.12 -12.81 13.27
CA LYS A 292 -0.87 -12.23 12.35
C LYS A 292 -0.49 -10.80 11.95
N VAL A 293 -0.11 -9.94 12.90
CA VAL A 293 0.32 -8.56 12.60
C VAL A 293 1.56 -8.53 11.71
N VAL A 294 2.59 -9.34 12.01
CA VAL A 294 3.82 -9.36 11.21
C VAL A 294 3.57 -9.91 9.80
N ASN A 295 2.69 -10.91 9.65
CA ASN A 295 2.26 -11.41 8.34
C ASN A 295 1.55 -10.33 7.52
N LEU A 296 0.69 -9.51 8.13
CA LEU A 296 0.06 -8.39 7.43
C LEU A 296 1.11 -7.38 6.93
N THR A 297 2.14 -7.10 7.74
CA THR A 297 3.27 -6.25 7.31
C THR A 297 4.06 -6.86 6.15
N LYS A 298 4.26 -8.19 6.15
CA LYS A 298 4.91 -8.92 5.04
C LYS A 298 4.12 -8.71 3.74
N VAL A 299 2.82 -8.97 3.78
CA VAL A 299 1.90 -8.81 2.64
C VAL A 299 1.92 -7.37 2.13
N GLU A 300 1.80 -6.39 3.03
CA GLU A 300 1.82 -4.96 2.65
C GLU A 300 3.11 -4.56 1.92
N LYS A 301 4.27 -5.03 2.39
CA LYS A 301 5.55 -4.71 1.73
C LYS A 301 5.67 -5.34 0.36
N GLU A 302 5.27 -6.61 0.24
CA GLU A 302 5.32 -7.36 -1.01
C GLU A 302 4.44 -6.72 -2.08
N GLU A 303 3.17 -6.45 -1.75
CA GLU A 303 2.21 -5.84 -2.67
C GLU A 303 2.66 -4.46 -3.17
N ASN A 304 3.36 -3.70 -2.32
CA ASN A 304 3.80 -2.34 -2.62
C ASN A 304 5.24 -2.23 -3.15
N LYS A 305 5.94 -3.34 -3.42
CA LYS A 305 7.37 -3.31 -3.77
C LYS A 305 7.69 -2.43 -4.99
N THR A 306 6.79 -2.40 -5.98
CA THR A 306 6.92 -1.60 -7.22
C THR A 306 6.06 -0.33 -7.26
N THR A 307 5.28 -0.02 -6.22
CA THR A 307 4.28 1.05 -6.26
C THR A 307 4.55 2.15 -5.23
N ALA A 308 4.46 3.41 -5.65
CA ALA A 308 4.68 4.59 -4.81
C ALA A 308 3.37 5.20 -4.29
N LEU A 309 2.99 4.83 -3.07
CA LEU A 309 1.72 5.23 -2.42
C LEU A 309 1.66 6.68 -1.94
N GLY A 310 2.81 7.34 -1.73
CA GLY A 310 2.86 8.67 -1.13
C GLY A 310 2.27 9.74 -2.05
N THR A 311 2.58 9.70 -3.34
CA THR A 311 2.17 10.72 -4.30
C THR A 311 0.65 10.74 -4.50
N SER A 312 0.01 9.57 -4.64
CA SER A 312 -1.45 9.45 -4.73
C SER A 312 -2.13 10.00 -3.49
N LYS A 313 -1.71 9.52 -2.31
CA LYS A 313 -2.25 9.90 -1.00
C LYS A 313 -2.17 11.38 -0.69
N ILE A 314 -1.08 12.05 -1.08
CA ILE A 314 -0.82 13.43 -0.67
C ILE A 314 -1.39 14.46 -1.65
N ASN A 315 -1.50 14.11 -2.93
CA ASN A 315 -1.76 15.10 -3.99
C ASN A 315 -3.04 14.86 -4.78
N TYR A 316 -3.53 13.62 -4.87
CA TYR A 316 -4.64 13.26 -5.77
C TYR A 316 -5.87 12.70 -5.06
N ILE A 317 -5.70 12.16 -3.86
CA ILE A 317 -6.80 11.67 -3.02
C ILE A 317 -7.26 12.78 -2.09
N ASP A 318 -8.57 13.05 -2.06
CA ASP A 318 -9.19 13.96 -1.11
C ASP A 318 -9.02 13.44 0.33
N PRO A 319 -8.31 14.17 1.22
CA PRO A 319 -8.03 13.72 2.58
C PRO A 319 -9.29 13.54 3.44
N ARG A 320 -10.43 14.15 3.07
CA ARG A 320 -11.71 13.95 3.76
C ARG A 320 -12.23 12.52 3.63
N ILE A 321 -11.92 11.84 2.52
CA ILE A 321 -12.23 10.41 2.34
C ILE A 321 -11.56 9.61 3.46
N SER A 322 -10.27 9.86 3.69
CA SER A 322 -9.48 9.17 4.71
C SER A 322 -9.95 9.51 6.12
N ALA A 323 -10.28 10.76 6.40
CA ALA A 323 -10.80 11.19 7.70
C ALA A 323 -12.16 10.53 8.01
N ALA A 324 -13.12 10.60 7.08
CA ALA A 324 -14.42 9.94 7.21
C ALA A 324 -14.28 8.42 7.39
N TRP A 325 -13.37 7.78 6.64
CA TRP A 325 -13.07 6.36 6.80
C TRP A 325 -12.51 6.03 8.21
N CYS A 326 -11.60 6.85 8.73
CA CYS A 326 -11.06 6.67 10.08
C CYS A 326 -12.17 6.72 11.13
N TYR A 327 -13.08 7.69 11.03
CA TYR A 327 -14.22 7.81 11.93
C TYR A 327 -15.23 6.68 11.79
N LYS A 328 -15.48 6.22 10.57
CA LYS A 328 -16.43 5.13 10.30
C LYS A 328 -15.96 3.79 10.86
N TYR A 329 -14.66 3.50 10.79
CA TYR A 329 -14.10 2.19 11.14
C TYR A 329 -13.34 2.17 12.47
N ASP A 330 -13.37 3.27 13.22
CA ASP A 330 -12.66 3.46 14.48
C ASP A 330 -11.14 3.19 14.34
N VAL A 331 -10.54 3.78 13.30
CA VAL A 331 -9.09 3.70 13.06
C VAL A 331 -8.44 5.01 13.47
N PRO A 332 -7.42 5.00 14.35
CA PRO A 332 -6.74 6.22 14.76
C PRO A 332 -6.11 6.95 13.56
N ILE A 333 -6.46 8.22 13.39
CA ILE A 333 -6.02 9.03 12.23
C ILE A 333 -4.51 9.14 12.14
N ASP A 334 -3.78 9.01 13.26
CA ASP A 334 -2.32 9.05 13.30
C ASP A 334 -1.66 7.83 12.66
N LYS A 335 -2.38 6.70 12.54
CA LYS A 335 -1.96 5.52 11.79
C LYS A 335 -2.03 5.74 10.29
N ILE A 336 -2.90 6.65 9.83
CA ILE A 336 -3.05 6.99 8.42
C ILE A 336 -2.22 8.23 8.06
N PHE A 337 -2.35 9.32 8.79
CA PHE A 337 -1.62 10.56 8.56
C PHE A 337 -0.66 10.84 9.71
N ASN A 338 0.64 10.93 9.40
CA ASN A 338 1.61 11.44 10.37
C ASN A 338 1.34 12.91 10.72
N LYS A 339 2.02 13.45 11.74
CA LYS A 339 1.82 14.82 12.23
C LYS A 339 1.86 15.86 11.10
N SER A 340 2.86 15.80 10.23
CA SER A 340 3.03 16.73 9.10
C SER A 340 1.83 16.69 8.14
N LEU A 341 1.31 15.50 7.83
CA LEU A 341 0.13 15.36 6.97
C LEU A 341 -1.16 15.83 7.66
N ARG A 342 -1.30 15.61 8.97
CA ARG A 342 -2.44 16.14 9.73
C ARG A 342 -2.41 17.67 9.77
N ASP A 343 -1.23 18.27 9.92
CA ASP A 343 -1.07 19.73 9.87
C ASP A 343 -1.40 20.28 8.47
N LYS A 344 -0.95 19.62 7.41
CA LYS A 344 -1.27 19.99 6.01
C LYS A 344 -2.77 19.91 5.74
N PHE A 345 -3.43 18.84 6.20
CA PHE A 345 -4.83 18.53 5.91
C PHE A 345 -5.76 18.87 7.08
N LYS A 346 -5.38 19.82 7.94
CA LYS A 346 -6.18 20.20 9.11
C LYS A 346 -7.63 20.52 8.75
N TRP A 347 -7.84 21.20 7.60
CA TRP A 347 -9.16 21.55 7.06
C TRP A 347 -10.05 20.35 6.74
N ALA A 348 -9.47 19.15 6.55
CA ALA A 348 -10.18 17.93 6.17
C ALA A 348 -10.49 17.02 7.36
N MET A 349 -9.95 17.30 8.54
CA MET A 349 -10.05 16.40 9.68
C MET A 349 -11.44 16.44 10.33
N GLU A 350 -12.19 17.54 10.25
CA GLU A 350 -13.46 17.70 10.99
C GLU A 350 -14.71 17.25 10.20
N VAL A 351 -14.56 16.33 9.25
CA VAL A 351 -15.68 15.84 8.44
C VAL A 351 -16.52 14.76 9.12
N ASP A 352 -17.80 14.68 8.74
CA ASP A 352 -18.69 13.61 9.19
C ASP A 352 -18.23 12.23 8.71
N LYS A 353 -18.47 11.19 9.53
CA LYS A 353 -18.13 9.79 9.20
C LYS A 353 -18.85 9.26 7.94
N ASN A 354 -19.95 9.88 7.52
CA ASN A 354 -20.71 9.53 6.33
C ASN A 354 -20.38 10.43 5.14
N TRP A 355 -19.39 11.31 5.24
CA TRP A 355 -18.98 12.17 4.14
C TRP A 355 -18.60 11.34 2.90
N LYS A 356 -19.04 11.81 1.73
CA LYS A 356 -18.79 11.19 0.43
C LYS A 356 -18.23 12.21 -0.56
N PHE A 357 -17.30 11.75 -1.39
CA PHE A 357 -16.70 12.50 -2.49
C PHE A 357 -17.63 12.33 -3.68
#